data_AF-A0A5D0UFA1-F1
#
_entry.id   AF-A0A5D0UFA1-F1
#
_cell.length_a   1.000
_cell.length_b   1.000
_cell.length_c   1.000
_cell.angle_alpha   90.00
_cell.angle_beta   90.00
_cell.angle_gamma   90.00
#
_symmetry.space_group_name_H-M   'P 1'
#
loop_
_entity.id
_entity.type
_entity.pdbx_description
1 polymer ?
#
loop_
_entity_poly.entity_id
_entity_poly.type
_entity_poly.pdbx_seq_one_letter_code
_entity_poly.pdbx_strand_id
1 'polypeptide(L)'
;MSMLEDWINAACLELGLDRGDIDRDLVLDLARDVAHGVARPGAPLTAYLLGLAVGRGAPARDAAARLTEMAEGWPDAAGTPDVPGPAGERVLGEA
;
A
#
# COMPACT_ATOMS: atom_id res chain seq x y z
N MET A 1 11.01 -2.05 24.66
CA MET A 1 10.78 -1.79 23.22
C MET A 1 9.89 -2.89 22.68
N SER A 2 9.07 -2.60 21.66
CA SER A 2 8.22 -3.63 21.04
C SER A 2 9.03 -4.41 20.01
N MET A 3 8.65 -5.67 19.73
CA MET A 3 9.28 -6.48 18.67
C MET A 3 9.32 -5.74 17.31
N LEU A 4 8.29 -4.92 17.03
CA LEU A 4 8.25 -4.10 15.82
C LEU A 4 9.29 -2.97 15.84
N GLU A 5 9.50 -2.30 16.97
CA GLU A 5 10.57 -1.29 17.09
C GLU A 5 11.95 -1.91 16.93
N ASP A 6 12.18 -3.08 17.54
CA ASP A 6 13.44 -3.81 17.42
C ASP A 6 13.71 -4.20 15.96
N TRP A 7 12.68 -4.68 15.27
CA TRP A 7 12.74 -4.98 13.84
C TRP A 7 13.05 -3.75 12.99
N ILE A 8 12.34 -2.64 13.22
CA ILE A 8 12.59 -1.38 12.47
C ILE A 8 14.03 -0.93 12.66
N ASN A 9 14.53 -0.95 13.89
CA ASN A 9 15.92 -0.58 14.19
C ASN A 9 16.93 -1.49 13.47
N ALA A 10 16.71 -2.81 13.50
CA ALA A 10 17.58 -3.77 12.81
C ALA A 10 17.56 -3.58 11.29
N ALA A 11 16.38 -3.34 10.70
CA ALA A 11 16.23 -3.09 9.27
C ALA A 11 16.88 -1.75 8.85
N CYS A 12 16.76 -0.70 9.67
CA CYS A 12 17.44 0.57 9.42
C CYS A 12 18.95 0.37 9.38
N LEU A 13 19.50 -0.37 10.35
CA LEU A 13 20.92 -0.65 10.43
C LEU A 13 21.42 -1.42 9.20
N GLU A 14 20.71 -2.46 8.79
CA GLU A 14 21.05 -3.27 7.61
C GLU A 14 21.02 -2.46 6.31
N LEU A 15 20.04 -1.55 6.18
CA LEU A 15 19.84 -0.76 4.97
C LEU A 15 20.60 0.58 4.96
N GLY A 16 21.31 0.92 6.05
CA GLY A 16 22.00 2.20 6.19
C GLY A 16 21.07 3.41 6.26
N LEU A 17 19.88 3.25 6.84
CA LEU A 17 18.89 4.30 7.01
C LEU A 17 18.98 4.93 8.40
N ASP A 18 18.71 6.24 8.51
CA ASP A 18 18.53 6.88 9.81
C ASP A 18 17.15 6.52 10.37
N ARG A 19 17.11 6.09 11.64
CA ARG A 19 15.86 5.82 12.35
C ARG A 19 14.97 7.06 12.45
N GLY A 20 15.57 8.26 12.49
CA GLY A 20 14.88 9.54 12.53
C GLY A 20 14.11 9.87 11.24
N ASP A 21 14.46 9.24 10.12
CA ASP A 21 13.80 9.44 8.83
C ASP A 21 12.51 8.61 8.69
N ILE A 22 12.29 7.63 9.58
CA ILE A 22 11.13 6.74 9.52
C ILE A 22 10.02 7.20 10.47
N ASP A 23 8.99 7.80 9.89
CA ASP A 23 7.73 8.07 10.57
C ASP A 23 6.82 6.83 10.53
N ARG A 24 6.96 5.95 11.54
CA ARG A 24 6.21 4.69 11.65
C ARG A 24 4.71 4.94 11.64
N ASP A 25 4.25 5.88 12.46
CA ASP A 25 2.82 6.09 12.67
C ASP A 25 2.17 6.62 11.39
N LEU A 26 2.84 7.55 10.69
CA LEU A 26 2.40 8.01 9.37
C LEU A 26 2.20 6.86 8.37
N VAL A 27 3.16 5.93 8.27
CA VAL A 27 3.07 4.80 7.33
C VAL A 27 1.96 3.83 7.73
N LEU A 28 1.83 3.53 9.02
CA LEU A 28 0.82 2.59 9.53
C LEU A 28 -0.60 3.17 9.43
N ASP A 29 -0.77 4.47 9.65
CA ASP A 29 -2.06 5.14 9.49
C ASP A 29 -2.46 5.23 8.02
N LEU A 30 -1.54 5.60 7.11
CA LEU A 30 -1.81 5.53 5.68
C LEU A 30 -2.20 4.12 5.22
N ALA A 31 -1.47 3.10 5.67
CA ALA A 31 -1.77 1.71 5.35
C ALA A 31 -3.17 1.31 5.87
N ARG A 32 -3.54 1.76 7.06
CA ARG A 32 -4.87 1.56 7.65
C ARG A 32 -5.96 2.21 6.79
N ASP A 33 -5.78 3.47 6.40
CA ASP A 33 -6.77 4.21 5.62
C ASP A 33 -7.02 3.55 4.27
N VAL A 34 -5.94 3.15 3.58
CA VAL A 34 -6.05 2.43 2.30
C VAL A 34 -6.68 1.05 2.45
N ALA A 35 -6.34 0.31 3.51
CA ALA A 35 -6.91 -1.01 3.74
C ALA A 35 -8.44 -0.96 3.91
N HIS A 36 -8.94 0.12 4.51
CA HIS A 36 -10.38 0.31 4.76
C HIS A 36 -11.10 1.04 3.62
N GLY A 37 -10.50 2.07 3.03
CA GLY A 37 -11.12 2.94 2.03
C GLY A 37 -10.95 2.47 0.58
N VAL A 38 -9.92 1.67 0.28
CA VAL A 38 -9.63 1.21 -1.09
C VAL A 38 -9.78 -0.31 -1.20
N ALA A 39 -8.85 -1.05 -0.59
CA ALA A 39 -8.86 -2.50 -0.53
C ALA A 39 -7.72 -2.98 0.39
N ARG A 40 -7.92 -4.09 1.10
CA ARG A 40 -6.89 -4.67 1.99
C ARG A 40 -5.52 -4.89 1.32
N PRO A 41 -5.41 -5.39 0.07
CA PRO A 41 -4.12 -5.51 -0.61
C PRO A 41 -3.44 -4.15 -0.93
N GLY A 42 -4.20 -3.05 -0.93
CA GLY A 42 -3.69 -1.72 -1.22
C GLY A 42 -2.74 -1.17 -0.16
N ALA A 43 -2.84 -1.63 1.09
CA ALA A 43 -1.99 -1.18 2.18
C ALA A 43 -0.48 -1.37 1.92
N PRO A 44 0.05 -2.59 1.68
CA PRO A 44 1.46 -2.78 1.40
C PRO A 44 1.91 -2.11 0.08
N LEU A 45 1.05 -2.08 -0.93
CA LEU A 45 1.35 -1.41 -2.21
C LEU A 45 1.50 0.11 -2.03
N THR A 46 0.65 0.72 -1.20
CA THR A 46 0.71 2.16 -0.96
C THR A 46 1.92 2.55 -0.12
N ALA A 47 2.29 1.74 0.88
CA ALA A 47 3.53 1.95 1.63
C ALA A 47 4.76 1.91 0.70
N TYR A 48 4.80 0.98 -0.27
CA TYR A 48 5.84 0.93 -1.28
C TYR A 48 5.84 2.16 -2.20
N LEU A 49 4.67 2.60 -2.66
CA LEU A 49 4.54 3.81 -3.49
C LEU A 49 4.95 5.08 -2.73
N LEU A 50 4.60 5.21 -1.46
CA LEU A 50 5.05 6.30 -0.59
C LEU A 50 6.58 6.32 -0.53
N GLY A 51 7.21 5.16 -0.26
CA GLY A 51 8.67 5.04 -0.27
C GLY A 51 9.30 5.45 -1.59
N LEU A 52 8.70 5.05 -2.72
CA LEU A 52 9.15 5.44 -4.07
C LEU A 52 8.99 6.94 -4.37
N ALA A 53 7.98 7.61 -3.80
CA ALA A 53 7.78 9.04 -3.95
C ALA A 53 8.80 9.81 -3.10
N VAL A 54 8.99 9.39 -1.84
CA VAL A 54 9.99 9.96 -0.94
C VAL A 54 11.40 9.81 -1.51
N GLY A 55 11.74 8.63 -2.04
CA GLY A 55 13.02 8.40 -2.73
C GLY A 55 13.23 9.26 -3.99
N ARG A 56 12.17 9.84 -4.54
CA ARG A 56 12.22 10.83 -5.64
C ARG A 56 12.22 12.29 -5.16
N GLY A 57 12.30 12.53 -3.85
CA GLY A 57 12.36 13.85 -3.25
C GLY A 57 11.02 14.44 -2.80
N ALA A 58 9.94 13.66 -2.81
CA ALA A 58 8.67 14.13 -2.24
C ALA A 58 8.75 14.18 -0.71
N PRO A 59 8.25 15.24 -0.04
CA PRO A 59 8.12 15.23 1.42
C PRO A 59 7.15 14.12 1.86
N ALA A 60 7.56 13.29 2.82
CA ALA A 60 6.79 12.11 3.24
C ALA A 60 5.38 12.45 3.71
N ARG A 61 5.23 13.50 4.52
CA ARG A 61 3.93 13.95 5.04
C ARG A 61 3.00 14.44 3.91
N ASP A 62 3.54 15.19 2.96
CA ASP A 62 2.75 15.70 1.83
C ASP A 62 2.30 14.57 0.90
N ALA A 63 3.19 13.61 0.62
CA ALA A 63 2.86 12.45 -0.20
C ALA A 63 1.83 11.55 0.50
N ALA A 64 1.99 11.30 1.79
CA ALA A 64 1.03 10.54 2.58
C ALA A 64 -0.34 11.23 2.64
N ALA A 65 -0.39 12.54 2.90
CA ALA A 65 -1.64 13.30 2.94
C ALA A 65 -2.42 13.18 1.62
N ARG A 66 -1.75 13.34 0.47
CA ARG A 66 -2.37 13.17 -0.85
C ARG A 66 -2.91 11.75 -1.07
N LEU A 67 -2.18 10.73 -0.62
CA LEU A 67 -2.62 9.34 -0.75
C LEU A 67 -3.80 9.02 0.17
N THR A 68 -3.83 9.58 1.38
CA THR A 68 -4.98 9.49 2.30
C THR A 68 -6.20 10.16 1.69
N GLU A 69 -6.09 11.40 1.19
CA GLU A 69 -7.19 12.11 0.51
C GLU A 69 -7.76 11.30 -0.68
N MET A 70 -6.86 10.68 -1.47
CA MET A 70 -7.27 9.79 -2.56
C MET A 70 -8.00 8.53 -2.08
N ALA A 71 -7.56 7.95 -0.96
CA ALA A 71 -8.17 6.75 -0.38
C ALA A 71 -9.56 7.04 0.21
N GLU A 72 -9.75 8.19 0.86
CA GLU A 72 -11.04 8.63 1.42
C GLU A 72 -12.08 8.90 0.33
N GLY A 73 -11.65 9.42 -0.83
CA GLY A 73 -12.51 9.69 -1.98
C GLY A 73 -12.66 8.50 -2.95
N TRP A 74 -12.11 7.33 -2.62
CA TRP A 74 -12.09 6.20 -3.55
C TRP A 74 -13.50 5.60 -3.70
N PRO A 75 -14.03 5.47 -4.93
CA PRO A 75 -15.33 4.87 -5.14
C PRO A 75 -15.29 3.39 -4.76
N ASP A 76 -16.29 2.92 -4.00
CA ASP A 76 -16.48 1.50 -3.75
C ASP A 76 -16.48 0.74 -5.07
N ALA A 77 -15.75 -0.38 -5.11
CA ALA A 77 -15.60 -1.25 -6.28
C ALA A 77 -16.90 -1.98 -6.71
N ALA A 78 -18.07 -1.39 -6.48
CA ALA A 78 -19.32 -1.76 -7.14
C ALA A 78 -19.42 -1.21 -8.58
N GLY A 79 -18.31 -0.72 -9.13
CA GLY A 79 -18.23 -0.09 -10.46
C GLY A 79 -17.06 -0.57 -11.34
N THR A 80 -16.51 -1.77 -11.13
CA THR A 80 -15.63 -2.37 -12.15
C THR A 80 -16.49 -2.96 -13.28
N PRO A 81 -16.27 -2.59 -14.55
CA PRO A 81 -16.88 -3.28 -15.68
C PRO A 81 -16.44 -4.75 -15.67
N ASP A 82 -17.38 -5.64 -15.98
CA ASP A 82 -17.13 -7.05 -16.26
C ASP A 82 -16.05 -7.16 -17.34
N VAL A 83 -14.82 -7.50 -16.95
CA VAL A 83 -13.80 -7.94 -17.89
C VAL A 83 -14.10 -9.40 -18.15
N PRO A 84 -14.52 -9.79 -19.37
CA PRO A 84 -14.79 -11.19 -19.65
C PRO A 84 -13.52 -11.99 -19.36
N GLY A 85 -13.63 -12.99 -18.48
CA GLY A 85 -12.56 -13.95 -18.24
C GLY A 85 -12.06 -14.55 -19.56
N PRO A 86 -10.78 -14.95 -19.63
CA PRO A 86 -10.19 -15.41 -20.89
C PRO A 86 -11.07 -16.52 -21.49
N ALA A 87 -11.57 -16.25 -22.70
CA ALA A 87 -12.35 -17.20 -23.45
C ALA A 87 -11.50 -18.44 -23.73
N GLY A 88 -11.88 -19.58 -23.15
CA GLY A 88 -11.38 -20.86 -23.64
C GLY A 88 -11.19 -21.94 -22.58
N GLU A 89 -12.27 -22.41 -21.98
CA GLU A 89 -12.33 -23.84 -21.69
C GLU A 89 -13.71 -24.34 -22.12
N ARG A 90 -13.80 -24.71 -23.40
CA ARG A 90 -14.91 -25.54 -23.85
C ARG A 90 -14.72 -26.90 -23.19
N VAL A 91 -15.59 -27.17 -22.23
CA VAL A 91 -15.95 -28.52 -21.80
C VAL A 91 -16.28 -29.31 -23.05
N LEU A 92 -15.40 -30.23 -23.45
CA LEU A 92 -15.77 -31.29 -24.38
C LEU A 92 -16.53 -32.31 -23.56
N GLY A 93 -17.86 -32.23 -23.67
CA GLY A 93 -18.76 -33.26 -23.21
C GLY A 93 -18.55 -34.57 -23.96
N GLU A 94 -18.65 -35.63 -23.19
CA GLU A 94 -19.23 -36.96 -23.49
C GLU A 94 -19.50 -37.30 -24.97
N ALA A 95 -18.85 -38.39 -25.40
CA ALA A 95 -19.41 -39.37 -26.33
C ALA A 95 -18.95 -40.76 -25.90
#